data_AF-A0A0F9GR87-F1
#
_entry.id   AF-A0A0F9GR87-F1
#
_cell.length_a   1.000
_cell.length_b   1.000
_cell.length_c   1.000
_cell.angle_alpha   90.00
_cell.angle_beta   90.00
_cell.angle_gamma   90.00
#
_symmetry.space_group_name_H-M   'P 1'
#
loop_
_entity.id
_entity.type
_entity.pdbx_description
1 polymer ?
#
loop_
_entity_poly.entity_id
_entity_poly.type
_entity_poly.pdbx_seq_one_letter_code
_entity_poly.pdbx_strand_id
1 'polypeptide(L)' 'KMIITGDDSQSDLPDGDVSGLVDAQRRLRGIKGLIFVRLDRHDIVRHHLVQNVVEAYADNRPDRPEDRPAPE' A
#
# COMPACT_ATOMS: atom_id res chain seq x y z
N LYS A 1 4.61 -23.63 0.79
CA LYS A 1 4.96 -22.24 0.42
C LYS A 1 4.21 -21.32 1.37
N MET A 2 4.86 -20.26 1.85
CA MET A 2 4.26 -19.28 2.74
C MET A 2 4.19 -17.94 2.00
N ILE A 3 3.10 -17.21 2.20
CA ILE A 3 2.86 -15.90 1.62
C ILE A 3 2.50 -14.99 2.78
N ILE A 4 3.18 -13.86 2.88
CA ILE A 4 2.91 -12.83 3.87
C ILE A 4 2.42 -11.62 3.09
N THR A 5 1.26 -11.10 3.45
CA THR A 5 0.66 -9.90 2.85
C THR A 5 0.54 -8.81 3.90
N GLY A 6 0.61 -7.55 3.47
CA GLY A 6 0.45 -6.40 4.34
C GLY A 6 0.46 -5.11 3.53
N ASP A 7 0.03 -4.02 4.17
CA ASP A 7 0.03 -2.66 3.62
C ASP A 7 1.05 -1.84 4.43
N ASP A 8 2.10 -1.36 3.76
CA ASP A 8 3.17 -0.60 4.40
C ASP A 8 2.77 0.84 4.75
N SER A 9 1.63 1.32 4.24
CA SER A 9 1.05 2.62 4.63
C SER A 9 0.25 2.57 5.94
N GLN A 10 -0.11 1.36 6.40
CA GLN A 10 -0.90 1.17 7.62
C GLN A 10 0.00 0.83 8.81
N SER A 11 0.21 1.80 9.69
CA SER A 11 0.93 1.62 10.95
C SER A 11 0.07 2.11 12.12
N ASP A 12 -0.56 1.17 12.83
CA ASP A 12 -1.28 1.45 14.08
C ASP A 12 -0.34 1.40 15.31
N LEU A 13 0.94 1.73 15.10
CA LEU A 13 1.96 1.67 16.14
C LEU A 13 2.06 3.00 16.90
N PRO A 14 2.49 2.97 18.17
CA PRO A 14 2.84 4.19 18.90
C PRO A 14 3.88 5.04 18.15
N ASP A 15 3.83 6.35 18.38
CA ASP A 15 4.74 7.29 17.71
C ASP A 15 6.21 6.91 17.93
N GLY A 16 6.95 6.80 16.82
CA GLY A 16 8.38 6.48 16.83
C GLY A 16 8.71 4.99 16.64
N ASP A 17 7.72 4.10 16.70
CA ASP A 17 7.91 2.68 16.43
C ASP A 17 8.01 2.40 14.92
N VAL A 18 8.95 1.54 14.55
CA VAL A 18 9.14 1.12 13.15
C VAL A 18 8.21 -0.04 12.84
N SER A 19 7.46 0.04 11.73
CA SER A 19 6.66 -1.07 11.23
C SER A 19 7.50 -2.34 11.03
N GLY A 20 7.06 -3.45 11.64
CA GLY A 20 7.71 -4.75 11.48
C GLY A 20 7.73 -5.23 10.03
N LEU A 21 6.74 -4.86 9.22
CA LEU A 21 6.71 -5.17 7.79
C LEU A 21 7.83 -4.44 7.04
N VAL A 22 8.00 -3.14 7.33
CA VAL A 22 9.05 -2.30 6.73
C VAL A 22 10.43 -2.77 7.19
N ASP A 23 10.62 -3.07 8.47
CA ASP A 23 11.86 -3.60 9.01
C ASP A 23 12.23 -4.96 8.40
N ALA A 24 11.26 -5.88 8.28
CA ALA A 24 11.45 -7.17 7.63
C ALA A 24 11.85 -7.02 6.16
N GLN A 25 11.18 -6.15 5.40
CA GLN A 25 11.54 -5.88 4.01
C GLN A 25 12.96 -5.33 3.86
N ARG A 26 13.42 -4.51 4.82
CA ARG A 26 14.79 -3.98 4.84
C ARG A 26 15.82 -5.06 5.18
N ARG A 27 15.59 -5.86 6.22
CA ARG A 27 16.55 -6.86 6.73
C ARG A 27 16.65 -8.11 5.90
N LEU A 28 15.53 -8.56 5.33
CA LEU A 28 15.46 -9.81 4.57
C LEU A 28 15.75 -9.61 3.08
N ARG A 29 16.04 -8.37 2.65
CA ARG A 29 16.41 -8.04 1.28
C ARG A 29 17.69 -8.80 0.89
N GLY A 30 17.64 -9.50 -0.25
CA GLY A 30 18.79 -10.23 -0.80
C GLY A 30 18.96 -11.67 -0.28
N ILE A 31 18.11 -12.14 0.65
CA ILE A 31 18.11 -13.56 1.05
C ILE A 31 17.64 -14.42 -0.14
N LYS A 32 18.48 -15.38 -0.55
CA LYS A 32 18.15 -16.32 -1.62
C LYS A 32 16.91 -17.13 -1.24
N GLY A 33 15.91 -17.13 -2.13
CA GLY A 33 14.66 -17.86 -1.93
C GLY A 33 13.51 -17.00 -1.35
N LEU A 34 13.75 -15.73 -1.04
CA LEU A 34 12.71 -14.75 -0.74
C LEU A 34 12.50 -13.79 -1.92
N ILE A 35 11.24 -13.41 -2.15
CA ILE A 35 10.85 -12.43 -3.15
C ILE A 35 9.91 -11.44 -2.48
N PHE A 36 10.11 -10.15 -2.75
CA PHE A 36 9.20 -9.09 -2.35
C PHE A 36 8.43 -8.62 -3.57
N VAL A 37 7.10 -8.62 -3.48
CA VAL A 37 6.21 -8.11 -4.52
C VAL A 37 5.47 -6.91 -3.91
N ARG A 38 5.64 -5.73 -4.52
CA ARG A 38 4.84 -4.55 -4.19
C ARG A 38 3.77 -4.40 -5.26
N LEU A 39 2.53 -4.33 -4.83
CA LEU A 39 1.38 -4.04 -5.68
C LEU A 39 1.11 -2.54 -5.59
N ASP A 40 0.68 -1.95 -6.69
CA ASP A 40 0.30 -0.54 -6.74
C ASP A 40 -1.17 -0.38 -7.16
N ARG A 41 -1.59 0.86 -7.44
CA ARG A 41 -2.99 1.15 -7.79
C ARG A 41 -3.45 0.46 -9.08
N HIS A 42 -2.54 0.16 -10.01
CA HIS A 42 -2.83 -0.52 -11.27
C HIS A 42 -3.15 -2.00 -11.06
N ASP A 43 -2.67 -2.60 -9.97
CA ASP A 43 -2.97 -3.99 -9.62
C ASP A 43 -4.36 -4.17 -8.97
N ILE A 44 -5.09 -3.07 -8.71
CA ILE A 44 -6.36 -3.12 -7.98
C ILE A 44 -7.53 -3.25 -8.95
N VAL A 45 -8.11 -4.45 -9.02
CA VAL A 45 -9.38 -4.69 -9.69
C VAL A 45 -10.53 -4.39 -8.71
N ARG A 46 -11.27 -3.30 -8.97
CA ARG A 46 -12.46 -2.92 -8.20
C ARG A 46 -13.71 -3.19 -9.01
N HIS A 47 -14.76 -3.64 -8.33
CA HIS A 47 -16.10 -3.66 -8.92
C HIS A 47 -16.57 -2.21 -9.18
N HIS A 48 -17.28 -1.97 -10.29
CA HIS A 48 -17.74 -0.63 -10.70
C HIS A 48 -18.47 0.12 -9.57
N LEU A 49 -19.34 -0.57 -8.82
CA LEU A 49 -20.03 0.04 -7.67
C LEU A 49 -19.06 0.59 -6.61
N VAL A 50 -17.96 -0.12 -6.34
CA VAL A 50 -16.98 0.31 -5.33
C VAL A 50 -16.21 1.54 -5.82
N GLN A 51 -15.89 1.62 -7.12
CA GLN A 51 -15.28 2.82 -7.71
C GLN A 51 -16.19 4.03 -7.55
N ASN A 52 -17.47 3.90 -7.93
CA ASN A 52 -18.46 4.98 -7.79
C ASN A 52 -18.57 5.47 -6.34
N VAL A 53 -18.53 4.55 -5.36
CA VAL A 53 -18.53 4.91 -3.94
C VAL A 53 -17.26 5.70 -3.59
N VAL A 54 -16.08 5.23 -3.98
CA VAL A 54 -14.81 5.92 -3.68
C VAL A 54 -14.79 7.33 -4.29
N GLU A 55 -15.20 7.49 -5.54
CA GLU A 55 -15.27 8.77 -6.25
C GLU A 55 -16.20 9.76 -5.54
N ALA A 56 -17.39 9.32 -5.12
CA ALA A 56 -18.35 10.17 -4.40
C ALA A 56 -17.80 10.72 -3.07
N TYR A 57 -16.87 10.02 -2.42
CA TYR A 57 -16.20 10.51 -1.20
C TYR A 57 -14.93 11.34 -1.47
N ALA A 58 -14.36 11.26 -2.69
CA ALA A 58 -13.17 12.01 -3.07
C ALA A 58 -13.46 13.52 -3.25
N ASP A 59 -14.65 13.88 -3.74
CA ASP A 59 -15.08 15.27 -4.01
C ASP A 59 -15.13 16.19 -2.78
N ASN A 60 -15.00 15.64 -1.56
CA ASN A 60 -15.06 16.41 -0.30
C ASN A 60 -13.72 16.52 0.43
N ARG A 61 -12.59 16.10 -0.16
CA ARG A 61 -11.26 16.27 0.45
C ARG A 61 -10.36 17.16 -0.41
N PRO A 62 -9.61 18.10 0.18
CA PRO A 62 -8.58 18.83 -0.56
C PRO A 62 -7.56 17.84 -1.12
N ASP A 63 -7.26 18.00 -2.41
CA ASP A 63 -6.38 17.16 -3.23
C ASP A 63 -5.07 16.81 -2.49
N ARG A 64 -5.00 15.58 -1.96
CA ARG A 64 -3.83 15.13 -1.21
C ARG A 64 -2.77 14.69 -2.23
N PRO A 65 -1.49 15.08 -2.08
CA PRO A 65 -0.43 14.73 -3.03
C PRO A 65 -0.34 13.21 -3.31
N GLU A 66 -0.80 12.40 -2.36
CA GLU A 66 -0.85 10.94 -2.37
C GLU A 66 -1.88 10.38 -3.36
N ASP A 67 -2.91 11.15 -3.72
CA ASP A 67 -3.99 10.76 -4.63
C ASP A 67 -3.67 11.10 -6.10
N ARG A 68 -2.68 11.96 -6.35
CA ARG A 68 -2.29 12.29 -7.73
C ARG A 68 -1.78 11.06 -8.48
N PRO A 69 -2.15 10.90 -9.76
CA PRO A 69 -1.55 9.87 -10.61
C PRO A 69 -0.05 10.16 -10.78
N ALA A 70 0.75 9.10 -10.83
CA ALA A 70 2.18 9.23 -11.10
C ALA A 70 2.38 9.84 -12.50
N PRO A 71 3.38 10.72 -12.69
CA PRO A 71 3.66 11.27 -14.01
C PRO A 71 4.05 10.14 -14.98
N GLU A 72 3.58 10.26 -16.23
CA GLU A 72 3.90 9.39 -17.36
C GLU A 72 5.41 9.32 -17.66
#